data_AF-A0A973W2B6-F1
#
_entry.id   AF-A0A973W2B6-F1
#
_cell.length_a   1.000
_cell.length_b   1.000
_cell.length_c   1.000
_cell.angle_alpha   90.00
_cell.angle_beta   90.00
_cell.angle_gamma   90.00
#
_symmetry.space_group_name_H-M   'P 1'
#
loop_
_entity.id
_entity.type
_entity.pdbx_description
1 polymer ?
#
loop_
_entity_poly.entity_id
_entity_poly.type
_entity_poly.pdbx_seq_one_letter_code
_entity_poly.pdbx_strand_id
1 'polypeptide(L)' 'MILRRPRATMPASIRRELDASGLMQAFNERPPYQRNDYLHWIARSVRAATKRKRIDQMLEELKAGGVYMRMEHRPRKRTR' A
#
# COMPACT_ATOMS: atom_id res chain seq x y z
N MET A 1 14.84 12.43 -5.81
CA MET A 1 13.51 12.16 -6.40
C MET A 1 12.49 13.05 -5.71
N ILE A 2 12.12 14.16 -6.34
CA ILE A 2 11.24 15.19 -5.78
C ILE A 2 9.81 14.63 -5.75
N LEU A 3 9.21 14.50 -4.56
CA LEU A 3 7.79 14.17 -4.44
C LEU A 3 6.96 15.35 -4.98
N ARG A 4 6.62 15.31 -6.29
CA ARG A 4 5.79 16.34 -6.96
C ARG A 4 4.32 16.35 -6.50
N ARG A 5 3.92 15.47 -5.56
CA ARG A 5 2.57 15.46 -4.98
C ARG A 5 2.65 15.51 -3.44
N PRO A 6 1.76 16.26 -2.78
CA PRO A 6 1.69 16.27 -1.33
C PRO A 6 1.55 14.84 -0.81
N ARG A 7 2.21 14.53 0.31
CA ARG A 7 2.15 13.20 0.93
C ARG A 7 0.68 12.90 1.19
N ALA A 8 0.17 11.82 0.60
CA ALA A 8 -1.21 11.43 0.85
C ALA A 8 -1.33 11.07 2.33
N THR A 9 -2.24 11.73 3.05
CA THR A 9 -2.52 11.41 4.46
C THR A 9 -3.03 9.97 4.52
N MET A 10 -2.31 9.10 5.23
CA MET A 10 -2.75 7.73 5.45
C MET A 10 -4.06 7.75 6.27
N PRO A 11 -5.18 7.24 5.73
CA PRO A 11 -6.42 7.12 6.48
C PRO A 11 -6.22 6.23 7.71
N ALA A 12 -6.83 6.61 8.84
CA ALA A 12 -6.76 5.83 10.08
C ALA A 12 -7.22 4.38 9.89
N SER A 13 -8.21 4.13 9.02
CA SER A 13 -8.69 2.79 8.69
C SER A 13 -7.58 1.92 8.08
N ILE A 14 -6.79 2.46 7.14
CA ILE A 14 -5.69 1.72 6.52
C ILE A 14 -4.58 1.46 7.53
N ARG A 15 -4.28 2.45 8.38
CA ARG A 15 -3.29 2.27 9.45
C ARG A 15 -3.68 1.13 10.40
N ARG A 16 -4.95 1.07 10.84
CA ARG A 16 -5.43 -0.01 11.70
C ARG A 16 -5.34 -1.38 11.04
N GLU A 17 -5.70 -1.50 9.76
CA GLU A 17 -5.61 -2.79 9.04
C GLU A 17 -4.16 -3.24 8.84
N LEU A 18 -3.24 -2.31 8.52
CA LEU A 18 -1.81 -2.61 8.40
C LEU A 18 -1.19 -3.03 9.74
N ASP A 19 -1.60 -2.39 10.83
CA ASP A 19 -1.16 -2.70 12.18
C ASP A 19 -1.69 -4.07 12.63
N ALA A 20 -2.99 -4.31 12.45
CA ALA A 20 -3.64 -5.59 12.75
C ALA A 20 -3.08 -6.76 11.94
N SER A 21 -2.64 -6.51 10.70
CA SER A 21 -2.02 -7.53 9.84
C SER A 21 -0.51 -7.67 10.04
N GLY A 22 0.13 -6.81 10.83
CA GLY A 22 1.59 -6.77 10.98
C GLY A 22 2.34 -6.33 9.72
N LEU A 23 1.66 -5.74 8.73
CA LEU A 23 2.20 -5.36 7.42
C LEU A 23 2.74 -3.93 7.37
N MET A 24 2.75 -3.21 8.50
CA MET A 24 3.31 -1.86 8.62
C MET A 24 4.76 -1.80 8.13
N GLN A 25 5.59 -2.80 8.45
CA GLN A 25 6.98 -2.84 7.99
C GLN A 25 7.08 -3.02 6.48
N ALA A 26 6.36 -4.01 5.91
CA ALA A 26 6.30 -4.25 4.48
C ALA A 26 5.80 -3.03 3.70
N PHE A 27 4.83 -2.30 4.25
CA PHE A 27 4.37 -1.05 3.67
C PHE A 27 5.44 0.04 3.71
N ASN A 28 6.19 0.17 4.80
CA ASN A 28 7.27 1.16 4.93
C ASN A 28 8.50 0.86 4.05
N GLU A 29 8.79 -0.41 3.80
CA GLU A 29 9.83 -0.85 2.87
C GLU A 29 9.53 -0.44 1.43
N ARG A 30 8.25 -0.23 1.09
CA ARG A 30 7.84 0.24 -0.23
C ARG A 30 8.30 1.68 -0.48
N PRO A 31 8.74 1.99 -1.71
CA PRO A 31 9.06 3.36 -2.09
C PRO A 31 7.92 4.34 -1.82
N PRO A 32 8.21 5.60 -1.45
CA PRO A 32 7.18 6.61 -1.12
C PRO A 32 6.11 6.81 -2.21
N TYR A 33 6.47 6.64 -3.48
CA TYR A 33 5.52 6.77 -4.58
C TYR A 33 4.49 5.62 -4.60
N GLN A 34 4.89 4.37 -4.34
CA GLN A 34 3.97 3.22 -4.28
C GLN A 34 2.98 3.38 -3.14
N ARG A 35 3.46 3.83 -1.98
CA ARG A 35 2.61 4.14 -0.82
C ARG A 35 1.56 5.19 -1.18
N ASN A 36 1.98 6.29 -1.82
CA ASN A 36 1.06 7.34 -2.25
C ASN A 36 0.05 6.85 -3.30
N ASP A 37 0.48 6.02 -4.25
CA ASP A 37 -0.40 5.47 -5.27
C ASP A 37 -1.47 4.54 -4.69
N TYR A 38 -1.12 3.65 -3.75
CA TYR A 38 -2.12 2.83 -3.04
C TYR A 38 -3.15 3.71 -2.32
N LEU A 39 -2.68 4.76 -1.62
CA LEU A 39 -3.57 5.67 -0.90
C LEU A 39 -4.52 6.41 -1.86
N HIS A 40 -4.01 6.93 -2.97
CA HIS A 40 -4.85 7.56 -4.00
C HIS A 40 -5.80 6.56 -4.66
N TRP A 41 -5.33 5.35 -4.94
CA TRP A 41 -6.15 4.30 -5.55
C TRP A 41 -7.29 3.89 -4.62
N ILE A 42 -7.05 3.72 -3.33
CA ILE A 42 -8.10 3.42 -2.35
C ILE A 42 -9.04 4.63 -2.20
N ALA A 43 -8.50 5.85 -2.12
CA ALA A 43 -9.29 7.09 -1.99
C ALA A 43 -10.21 7.36 -3.19
N ARG A 44 -9.80 6.97 -4.41
CA ARG A 44 -10.58 7.15 -5.64
C ARG A 44 -11.85 6.30 -5.68
N SER A 45 -11.97 5.25 -4.86
CA SER A 45 -13.22 4.48 -4.77
C SER A 45 -14.25 5.22 -3.94
N VAL A 46 -15.43 5.50 -4.48
CA VAL A 46 -16.52 6.13 -3.71
C VAL A 46 -17.26 5.09 -2.85
N ARG A 47 -17.46 3.88 -3.35
CA ARG A 47 -18.20 2.81 -2.68
C ARG A 47 -17.35 2.14 -1.59
N ALA A 48 -17.91 2.00 -0.39
CA ALA A 48 -17.25 1.37 0.75
C ALA A 48 -16.84 -0.09 0.46
N ALA A 49 -17.70 -0.87 -0.20
CA ALA A 49 -17.40 -2.25 -0.61
C ALA A 49 -16.18 -2.32 -1.55
N THR A 50 -16.04 -1.39 -2.49
CA THR A 50 -14.89 -1.33 -3.40
C THR A 50 -13.63 -0.86 -2.68
N LYS A 51 -13.74 0.11 -1.77
CA LYS A 51 -12.61 0.51 -0.91
C LYS A 51 -12.07 -0.69 -0.13
N ARG A 52 -12.96 -1.48 0.47
CA ARG A 52 -12.59 -2.68 1.25
C ARG A 52 -11.82 -3.68 0.37
N LYS A 53 -12.36 -4.04 -0.80
CA LYS A 53 -11.67 -4.93 -1.75
C LYS A 53 -10.28 -4.42 -2.15
N ARG A 54 -10.09 -3.11 -2.32
CA ARG A 54 -8.77 -2.52 -2.64
C ARG A 54 -7.79 -2.57 -1.46
N ILE A 55 -8.29 -2.37 -0.24
CA ILE A 55 -7.50 -2.53 0.98
C ILE A 55 -7.05 -3.98 1.11
N ASP A 56 -7.97 -4.94 0.99
CA ASP A 56 -7.66 -6.37 1.05
C ASP A 56 -6.63 -6.74 -0.03
N GLN A 57 -6.80 -6.25 -1.27
CA GLN A 57 -5.83 -6.47 -2.33
C GLN A 57 -4.44 -5.91 -1.99
N MET A 58 -4.36 -4.69 -1.45
CA MET A 58 -3.08 -4.12 -1.01
C MET A 58 -2.42 -4.97 0.08
N LEU A 59 -3.19 -5.46 1.06
CA LEU A 59 -2.67 -6.28 2.15
C LEU A 59 -2.12 -7.62 1.63
N GLU A 60 -2.85 -8.29 0.73
CA GLU A 60 -2.38 -9.53 0.10
C GLU A 60 -1.11 -9.31 -0.72
N GLU A 61 -1.02 -8.20 -1.47
CA GLU A 61 0.20 -7.83 -2.23
C GLU A 61 1.39 -7.50 -1.31
N LEU A 62 1.15 -6.88 -0.16
CA LEU A 62 2.17 -6.62 0.86
C LEU A 62 2.64 -7.91 1.53
N LYS A 63 1.70 -8.83 1.81
CA LYS A 63 1.98 -10.15 2.41
C LYS A 63 2.75 -11.06 1.45
N ALA A 64 2.40 -11.05 0.16
CA ALA A 64 3.13 -11.79 -0.87
C ALA A 64 4.54 -11.23 -1.08
N GLY A 65 4.78 -9.94 -0.79
CA GLY A 65 6.13 -9.36 -0.75
C GLY A 65 6.82 -9.27 -2.11
N GLY A 66 6.08 -9.30 -3.22
CA GLY A 66 6.65 -9.26 -4.57
C GLY A 66 5.70 -8.79 -5.66
N VAL A 67 4.56 -8.24 -5.26
CA VAL A 67 3.50 -7.78 -6.17
C VAL A 67 3.19 -6.33 -5.86
N TYR A 68 2.94 -5.52 -6.88
CA TYR A 68 2.44 -4.15 -6.77
C TYR A 68 1.40 -3.94 -7.86
N MET A 69 0.16 -3.63 -7.50
CA MET A 69 -0.90 -3.34 -8.47
C MET A 69 -1.07 -4.46 -9.52
N ARG A 70 -1.05 -5.73 -9.07
CA ARG A 70 -1.03 -6.95 -9.90
C ARG A 70 0.14 -7.08 -10.89
N MET A 71 1.17 -6.25 -10.76
CA MET A 71 2.42 -6.40 -11.50
C MET A 71 3.47 -7.05 -10.61
N GLU A 72 4.30 -7.92 -11.18
CA GLU A 72 5.44 -8.50 -10.48
C GLU A 72 6.39 -7.36 -10.09
N HIS A 73 6.40 -7.01 -8.81
CA HIS A 73 7.31 -6.04 -8.24
C HIS A 73 8.29 -6.80 -7.38
N ARG A 74 9.31 -7.35 -8.04
CA ARG A 74 10.35 -8.12 -7.38
C ARG A 74 10.86 -7.32 -6.18
N PRO A 75 10.80 -7.87 -4.95
CA PRO A 75 11.28 -7.15 -3.79
C PRO A 75 12.74 -6.83 -4.05
N ARG A 76 13.11 -5.56 -3.87
CA ARG A 76 14.50 -5.15 -3.95
C ARG A 76 15.20 -5.95 -2.85
N LYS A 77 15.96 -6.99 -3.24
CA LYS A 77 16.53 -7.99 -2.34
C LYS A 77 17.08 -7.28 -1.11
N ARG A 78 16.45 -7.52 0.05
CA ARG A 78 16.98 -7.07 1.33
C ARG A 78 18.19 -7.97 1.60
N THR A 79 19.36 -7.55 1.13
CA THR A 79 20.62 -8.19 1.51
C THR A 79 20.66 -8.16 3.04
N ARG A 80 20.76 -9.36 3.60
CA ARG A 80 20.73 -9.67 5.03
C ARG A 80 21.91 -9.02 5.75
#